data_AF-A0A7S1SP67-F1
#
_entry.id   AF-A0A7S1SP67-F1
#
_cell.length_a   1.000
_cell.length_b   1.000
_cell.length_c   1.000
_cell.angle_alpha   90.00
_cell.angle_beta   90.00
_cell.angle_gamma   90.00
#
_symmetry.space_group_name_H-M   'P 1'
#
loop_
_entity.id
_entity.type
_entity.pdbx_description
1 polymer ?
#
loop_
_entity_poly.entity_id
_entity_poly.type
_entity_poly.pdbx_seq_one_letter_code
_entity_poly.pdbx_strand_id
1 'polypeptide(L)'
;PALSVPVTLADGTNASVRLFVGDDIAQAVSDFAVEHGLDADSSKQLLLNVQRRAEIAKLVPLVSVPVVVEVGAPPVELQLHEGDNVKQAVSAFAKKHHIPNRVDELQRMLLDASHEQRVLPVHEVAVDVKQGNGTSRTAMFYLFKGEELE
;
A
#
# COMPACT_ATOMS: atom_id res chain seq x y z
N PRO A 1 0.68 -9.68 15.91
CA PRO A 1 1.35 -8.76 14.95
C PRO A 1 1.12 -9.30 13.54
N ALA A 2 0.83 -8.42 12.59
CA ALA A 2 0.67 -8.74 11.19
C ALA A 2 2.05 -8.90 10.48
N LEU A 3 3.05 -8.10 10.88
CA LEU A 3 4.48 -8.30 10.56
C LEU A 3 5.32 -8.37 11.82
N SER A 4 6.39 -9.15 11.77
CA SER A 4 7.49 -9.04 12.71
C SER A 4 8.79 -8.99 11.92
N VAL A 5 9.49 -7.85 11.97
CA VAL A 5 10.78 -7.68 11.30
C VAL A 5 11.90 -7.82 12.33
N PRO A 6 12.70 -8.90 12.29
CA PRO A 6 13.82 -9.04 13.21
C PRO A 6 14.92 -8.05 12.88
N VAL A 7 15.49 -7.44 13.91
CA VAL A 7 16.59 -6.47 13.87
C VAL A 7 17.67 -6.93 14.84
N THR A 8 18.89 -7.11 14.34
CA THR A 8 20.06 -7.35 15.18
C THR A 8 20.67 -6.00 15.54
N LEU A 9 20.69 -5.70 16.83
CA LEU A 9 21.27 -4.47 17.38
C LEU A 9 22.80 -4.56 17.43
N ALA A 10 23.47 -3.41 17.61
CA ALA A 10 24.92 -3.33 17.61
C ALA A 10 25.60 -4.13 18.75
N ASP A 11 24.88 -4.39 19.84
CA ASP A 11 25.31 -5.21 20.97
C ASP A 11 25.15 -6.72 20.72
N GLY A 12 24.64 -7.12 19.56
CA GLY A 12 24.36 -8.51 19.19
C GLY A 12 22.99 -9.03 19.68
N THR A 13 22.21 -8.19 20.37
CA THR A 13 20.85 -8.53 20.82
C THR A 13 19.90 -8.52 19.64
N ASN A 14 18.96 -9.47 19.59
CA ASN A 14 17.88 -9.48 18.60
C ASN A 14 16.62 -8.86 19.19
N ALA A 15 16.11 -7.83 18.53
CA ALA A 15 14.83 -7.22 18.79
C ALA A 15 13.96 -7.30 17.52
N SER A 16 12.68 -6.98 17.60
CA SER A 16 11.80 -7.03 16.42
C SER A 16 10.85 -5.84 16.37
N VAL A 17 10.76 -5.20 15.21
CA VAL A 17 9.68 -4.25 14.91
C VAL A 17 8.42 -5.05 14.64
N ARG A 18 7.37 -4.78 15.42
CA ARG A 18 6.07 -5.44 15.29
C ARG A 18 5.10 -4.47 14.66
N LEU A 19 4.54 -4.84 13.52
CA LEU A 19 3.47 -4.07 12.87
C LEU A 19 2.14 -4.81 12.98
N PHE A 20 1.08 -4.06 13.19
CA PHE A 20 -0.31 -4.48 13.12
C PHE A 20 -0.98 -3.84 11.91
N VAL A 21 -2.16 -4.36 11.54
CA VAL A 21 -2.91 -3.83 10.39
C VAL A 21 -3.35 -2.40 10.71
N GLY A 22 -2.98 -1.45 9.85
CA GLY A 22 -3.30 -0.03 10.00
C GLY A 22 -2.26 0.79 10.78
N ASP A 23 -1.16 0.18 11.24
CA ASP A 23 -0.08 0.93 11.89
C ASP A 23 0.62 1.89 10.91
N ASP A 24 1.02 3.05 11.41
CA ASP A 24 1.98 3.92 10.73
C ASP A 24 3.38 3.32 10.85
N ILE A 25 3.89 2.81 9.73
CA ILE A 25 5.21 2.17 9.65
C ILE A 25 6.32 3.15 10.07
N ALA A 26 6.24 4.41 9.67
CA ALA A 26 7.27 5.40 9.98
C ALA A 26 7.30 5.69 11.48
N GLN A 27 6.12 5.81 12.10
CA GLN A 27 6.02 5.99 13.55
C GLN A 27 6.52 4.76 14.30
N ALA A 28 6.11 3.54 13.91
CA ALA A 28 6.55 2.31 14.57
C ALA A 28 8.07 2.11 14.51
N VAL A 29 8.70 2.47 13.39
CA VAL A 29 10.17 2.43 13.25
C VAL A 29 10.84 3.53 14.05
N SER A 30 10.25 4.73 14.10
CA SER A 30 10.74 5.83 14.93
C SER A 30 10.73 5.46 16.42
N ASP A 31 9.62 4.90 16.91
CA ASP A 31 9.48 4.49 18.31
C ASP A 31 10.49 3.39 18.66
N PHE A 32 10.65 2.39 17.79
CA PHE A 32 11.67 1.36 17.94
C PHE A 32 13.10 1.92 17.94
N ALA A 33 13.38 2.91 17.08
CA ALA A 33 14.68 3.56 17.03
C ALA A 33 15.00 4.35 18.31
N VAL A 34 14.01 5.03 18.88
CA VAL A 34 14.15 5.73 20.16
C VAL A 34 14.34 4.73 21.30
N GLU A 35 13.55 3.66 21.35
CA GLU A 35 13.62 2.62 22.39
C GLU A 35 14.98 1.94 22.43
N HIS A 36 15.57 1.67 21.27
CA HIS A 36 16.84 0.95 21.15
C HIS A 36 18.05 1.84 20.85
N GLY A 37 17.89 3.17 20.88
CA GLY A 37 18.98 4.13 20.68
C GLY A 37 19.66 4.04 19.31
N LEU A 38 18.89 3.73 18.26
CA LEU A 38 19.40 3.68 16.88
C LEU A 38 19.74 5.09 16.38
N ASP A 39 20.87 5.22 15.68
CA ASP A 39 21.22 6.45 14.99
C ASP A 39 20.32 6.71 13.76
N ALA A 40 20.43 7.91 13.19
CA ALA A 40 19.57 8.36 12.10
C ALA A 40 19.74 7.55 10.80
N ASP A 41 20.95 7.07 10.50
CA ASP A 41 21.21 6.29 9.28
C ASP A 41 20.68 4.86 9.44
N SER A 42 20.90 4.26 10.61
CA SER A 42 20.37 2.95 11.00
C SER A 42 18.83 2.94 11.02
N SER A 43 18.21 4.00 11.56
CA SER A 43 16.76 4.19 11.55
C SER A 43 16.18 4.31 10.13
N LYS A 44 16.83 5.08 9.24
CA LYS A 44 16.43 5.16 7.82
C LYS A 44 16.54 3.82 7.09
N GLN A 45 17.62 3.07 7.31
CA GLN A 45 17.80 1.74 6.71
C GLN A 45 16.75 0.75 7.23
N LEU A 46 16.44 0.82 8.53
CA LEU A 46 15.39 0.01 9.14
C LEU A 46 14.02 0.34 8.54
N LEU A 47 13.70 1.62 8.37
CA LEU A 47 12.44 2.07 7.75
C LEU A 47 12.26 1.49 6.34
N LEU A 48 13.28 1.60 5.49
CA LEU A 48 13.25 1.05 4.13
C LEU A 48 13.07 -0.48 4.13
N ASN A 49 13.71 -1.19 5.07
CA ASN A 49 13.59 -2.64 5.19
C ASN A 49 12.17 -3.05 5.64
N VAL A 50 11.65 -2.36 6.64
CA VAL A 50 10.31 -2.62 7.19
C VAL A 50 9.24 -2.30 6.16
N GLN A 51 9.34 -1.17 5.45
CA GLN A 51 8.44 -0.81 4.34
C GLN A 51 8.41 -1.90 3.27
N ARG A 52 9.58 -2.30 2.75
CA ARG A 52 9.66 -3.36 1.73
C ARG A 52 9.03 -4.66 2.21
N ARG A 53 9.24 -5.05 3.47
CA ARG A 53 8.64 -6.28 4.01
C ARG A 53 7.14 -6.14 4.23
N ALA A 54 6.66 -4.96 4.62
CA ALA A 54 5.24 -4.68 4.79
C ALA A 54 4.49 -4.68 3.45
N GLU A 55 5.11 -4.14 2.40
CA GLU A 55 4.62 -4.21 1.01
C GLU A 55 4.48 -5.67 0.54
N ILE A 56 5.55 -6.46 0.67
CA ILE A 56 5.54 -7.89 0.30
C ILE A 56 4.48 -8.66 1.10
N ALA A 57 4.33 -8.34 2.39
CA ALA A 57 3.39 -9.00 3.27
C ALA A 57 1.95 -8.49 3.12
N LYS A 58 1.69 -7.46 2.30
CA LYS A 58 0.37 -6.86 2.08
C LYS A 58 -0.32 -6.48 3.39
N LEU A 59 0.41 -5.81 4.27
CA LEU A 59 -0.08 -5.53 5.63
C LEU A 59 -0.70 -4.15 5.79
N VAL A 60 -0.37 -3.25 4.86
CA VAL A 60 -1.00 -1.94 4.75
C VAL A 60 -1.74 -1.93 3.41
N PRO A 61 -3.07 -2.06 3.42
CA PRO A 61 -3.83 -1.84 2.21
C PRO A 61 -3.70 -0.37 1.81
N LEU A 62 -3.45 -0.14 0.52
CA LEU A 62 -3.51 1.21 -0.03
C LEU A 62 -4.95 1.74 0.00
N VAL A 63 -5.92 0.85 -0.23
CA VAL A 63 -7.35 1.16 -0.18
C VAL A 63 -8.07 0.02 0.52
N SER A 64 -8.99 0.37 1.42
CA SER A 64 -9.90 -0.57 2.06
C SER A 64 -11.33 -0.06 1.91
N VAL A 65 -12.23 -0.94 1.44
CA VAL A 65 -13.65 -0.63 1.27
C VAL A 65 -14.49 -1.63 2.05
N PRO A 66 -15.38 -1.18 2.96
CA PRO A 66 -16.28 -2.07 3.67
C PRO A 66 -17.35 -2.62 2.73
N VAL A 67 -17.49 -3.95 2.69
CA VAL A 67 -18.49 -4.65 1.86
C VAL A 67 -19.43 -5.46 2.75
N VAL A 68 -20.72 -5.13 2.71
CA VAL A 68 -21.75 -5.97 3.32
C VAL A 68 -21.98 -7.19 2.43
N VAL A 69 -21.50 -8.35 2.86
CA VAL A 69 -21.63 -9.62 2.13
C VAL A 69 -22.95 -10.31 2.44
N GLU A 70 -23.40 -10.22 3.70
CA GLU A 70 -24.62 -10.86 4.20
C GLU A 70 -25.43 -9.85 5.01
N VAL A 71 -26.75 -9.87 4.85
CA VAL A 71 -27.65 -8.94 5.55
C VAL A 71 -27.64 -9.25 7.05
N GLY A 72 -27.32 -8.24 7.86
CA GLY A 72 -27.24 -8.38 9.31
C GLY A 72 -25.87 -8.86 9.83
N ALA A 73 -24.93 -9.17 8.95
CA ALA A 73 -23.54 -9.43 9.30
C ALA A 73 -22.70 -8.13 9.27
N PRO A 74 -21.60 -8.06 10.04
CA PRO A 74 -20.66 -6.95 9.91
C PRO A 74 -20.04 -6.92 8.50
N PRO A 75 -19.72 -5.72 7.97
CA PRO A 75 -19.05 -5.59 6.69
C PRO A 75 -17.66 -6.24 6.73
N VAL A 76 -17.25 -6.78 5.59
CA VAL A 76 -15.91 -7.34 5.39
C VAL A 76 -15.12 -6.41 4.48
N GLU A 77 -13.88 -6.14 4.85
CA GLU A 77 -13.00 -5.23 4.12
C GLU A 77 -12.50 -5.86 2.81
N LEU A 78 -12.81 -5.21 1.68
CA LEU A 78 -12.16 -5.43 0.40
C LEU A 78 -10.93 -4.54 0.31
N GLN A 79 -9.75 -5.16 0.27
CA GLN A 79 -8.47 -4.47 0.35
C GLN A 79 -7.72 -4.53 -0.98
N LEU A 80 -7.15 -3.40 -1.37
CA LEU A 80 -6.19 -3.28 -2.46
C LEU A 80 -4.82 -2.94 -1.89
N HIS A 81 -3.82 -3.72 -2.24
CA HIS A 81 -2.42 -3.48 -1.85
C HIS A 81 -1.61 -2.96 -3.03
N GLU A 82 -0.41 -2.48 -2.74
CA GLU A 82 0.53 -2.10 -3.78
C GLU A 82 0.83 -3.27 -4.73
N GLY A 83 0.80 -2.98 -6.03
CA GLY A 83 1.00 -3.97 -7.09
C GLY A 83 -0.18 -4.91 -7.34
N ASP A 84 -1.29 -4.79 -6.59
CA ASP A 84 -2.48 -5.59 -6.86
C ASP A 84 -3.16 -5.15 -8.17
N ASN A 85 -3.60 -6.15 -8.94
CA ASN A 85 -4.55 -5.89 -10.01
C ASN A 85 -5.96 -5.83 -9.43
N VAL A 86 -6.62 -4.68 -9.59
CA VAL A 86 -7.99 -4.43 -9.08
C VAL A 86 -8.96 -5.54 -9.46
N LYS A 87 -8.98 -5.97 -10.74
CA LYS A 87 -9.90 -7.02 -11.20
C LYS A 87 -9.65 -8.36 -10.51
N GLN A 88 -8.39 -8.72 -10.31
CA GLN A 88 -8.02 -9.95 -9.62
C GLN A 88 -8.38 -9.90 -8.13
N ALA A 89 -8.09 -8.78 -7.45
CA ALA A 89 -8.42 -8.58 -6.04
C ALA A 89 -9.94 -8.71 -5.80
N VAL A 90 -10.75 -8.02 -6.61
CA VAL A 90 -12.22 -8.07 -6.56
C VAL A 90 -12.74 -9.49 -6.87
N SER A 91 -12.22 -10.12 -7.92
CA SER A 91 -12.65 -11.47 -8.31
C SER A 91 -12.32 -12.50 -7.22
N ALA A 92 -11.16 -12.39 -6.59
CA ALA A 92 -10.75 -13.26 -5.50
C ALA A 92 -11.63 -13.05 -4.26
N PHE A 93 -11.92 -11.80 -3.90
CA PHE A 93 -12.83 -11.46 -2.81
C PHE A 93 -14.24 -12.01 -3.06
N ALA A 94 -14.81 -11.74 -4.24
CA ALA A 94 -16.15 -12.18 -4.60
C ALA A 94 -16.27 -13.71 -4.59
N LYS A 95 -15.23 -14.42 -5.05
CA LYS A 95 -15.16 -15.87 -4.96
C LYS A 95 -15.08 -16.37 -3.51
N LYS A 96 -14.20 -15.78 -2.70
CA LYS A 96 -14.01 -16.14 -1.28
C LYS A 96 -15.29 -15.96 -0.46
N HIS A 97 -16.05 -14.92 -0.76
CA HIS A 97 -17.27 -14.54 -0.04
C HIS A 97 -18.56 -15.01 -0.74
N HIS A 98 -18.45 -15.87 -1.77
CA HIS A 98 -19.59 -16.45 -2.49
C HIS A 98 -20.58 -15.43 -3.09
N ILE A 99 -20.08 -14.27 -3.54
CA ILE A 99 -20.86 -13.18 -4.18
C ILE A 99 -20.36 -12.85 -5.61
N PRO A 100 -20.20 -13.85 -6.51
CA PRO A 100 -19.61 -13.64 -7.84
C PRO A 100 -20.42 -12.70 -8.74
N ASN A 101 -21.71 -12.51 -8.47
CA ASN A 101 -22.59 -11.61 -9.20
C ASN A 101 -22.36 -10.12 -8.87
N ARG A 102 -21.53 -9.80 -7.87
CA ARG A 102 -21.24 -8.42 -7.46
C ARG A 102 -19.88 -7.90 -7.94
N VAL A 103 -19.16 -8.65 -8.78
CA VAL A 103 -17.80 -8.27 -9.23
C VAL A 103 -17.77 -6.87 -9.85
N ASP A 104 -18.70 -6.53 -10.75
CA ASP A 104 -18.71 -5.22 -11.40
C ASP A 104 -18.99 -4.06 -10.43
N GLU A 105 -19.92 -4.29 -9.48
CA GLU A 105 -20.26 -3.32 -8.42
C GLU A 105 -19.05 -3.07 -7.51
N LEU A 106 -18.45 -4.14 -7.00
CA LEU A 106 -17.29 -4.07 -6.12
C LEU A 106 -16.07 -3.46 -6.81
N GLN A 107 -15.89 -3.73 -8.11
CA GLN A 107 -14.83 -3.12 -8.88
C GLN A 107 -15.01 -1.60 -8.98
N ARG A 108 -16.24 -1.11 -9.22
CA ARG A 108 -16.52 0.34 -9.24
C ARG A 108 -16.27 0.96 -7.87
N MET A 109 -16.80 0.37 -6.81
CA MET A 109 -16.59 0.86 -5.45
C MET A 109 -15.10 0.98 -5.09
N LEU A 110 -14.31 -0.06 -5.42
CA LEU A 110 -12.88 -0.05 -5.13
C LEU A 110 -12.11 0.96 -5.97
N LEU A 111 -12.48 1.15 -7.25
CA LEU A 111 -11.88 2.17 -8.11
C LEU A 111 -12.22 3.58 -7.64
N ASP A 112 -13.47 3.84 -7.29
CA ASP A 112 -13.92 5.15 -6.79
C ASP A 112 -13.18 5.53 -5.51
N ALA A 113 -13.10 4.60 -4.55
CA ALA A 113 -12.31 4.77 -3.33
C ALA A 113 -10.82 4.98 -3.62
N SER A 114 -10.26 4.25 -4.59
CA SER A 114 -8.85 4.40 -4.99
C SER A 114 -8.56 5.78 -5.60
N HIS A 115 -9.48 6.33 -6.38
CA HIS A 115 -9.35 7.66 -6.95
C HIS A 115 -9.54 8.76 -5.90
N GLU A 116 -10.49 8.59 -4.97
CA GLU A 116 -10.72 9.54 -3.87
C GLU A 116 -9.54 9.61 -2.91
N GLN A 117 -8.91 8.47 -2.62
CA GLN A 117 -7.71 8.38 -1.79
C GLN A 117 -6.42 8.67 -2.57
N ARG A 118 -6.52 9.00 -3.87
CA ARG A 118 -5.39 9.31 -4.77
C ARG A 118 -4.32 8.21 -4.79
N VAL A 119 -4.76 6.97 -4.64
CA VAL A 119 -3.91 5.77 -4.68
C VAL A 119 -3.67 5.32 -6.11
N LEU A 120 -4.74 5.30 -6.91
CA LEU A 120 -4.65 4.99 -8.33
C LEU A 120 -4.75 6.29 -9.15
N PRO A 121 -3.88 6.47 -10.15
CA PRO A 121 -4.02 7.55 -11.09
C PRO A 121 -5.28 7.35 -11.93
N VAL A 122 -6.02 8.42 -12.17
CA VAL A 122 -7.14 8.41 -13.11
C VAL A 122 -6.64 8.26 -14.55
N HIS A 123 -5.46 8.79 -14.87
CA HIS A 123 -4.83 8.66 -16.19
C HIS A 123 -3.32 8.42 -16.05
N GLU A 124 -2.80 7.49 -16.84
CA GLU A 124 -1.36 7.27 -17.02
C GLU A 124 -0.96 7.78 -18.40
N VAL A 125 -0.07 8.77 -18.45
CA VAL A 125 0.40 9.37 -19.71
C VAL A 125 1.89 9.09 -19.86
N ALA A 126 2.24 8.29 -20.86
CA ALA A 126 3.63 8.13 -21.27
C ALA A 126 4.06 9.38 -22.04
N VAL A 127 4.99 10.15 -21.47
CA VAL A 127 5.53 11.37 -22.06
C VAL A 127 6.99 11.15 -22.41
N ASP A 128 7.35 11.40 -23.66
CA ASP A 128 8.74 11.40 -24.08
C ASP A 128 9.40 12.73 -23.72
N VAL A 129 10.22 12.69 -22.67
CA VAL A 129 10.97 13.84 -22.18
C VAL A 129 12.32 13.89 -22.90
N LYS A 130 12.52 14.92 -23.73
CA LYS A 130 13.83 15.21 -24.32
C LYS A 130 14.74 15.84 -23.27
N GLN A 131 15.84 15.16 -22.96
CA GLN A 131 16.89 15.70 -22.13
C GLN A 131 17.79 16.65 -22.95
N GLY A 132 18.41 17.63 -22.28
CA GLY A 132 19.26 18.64 -22.93
C GLY A 132 20.50 18.10 -23.66
N ASN A 133 20.81 16.80 -23.51
CA ASN A 133 21.86 16.09 -24.24
C ASN A 133 21.35 15.43 -25.55
N GLY A 134 20.08 15.63 -25.93
CA GLY A 134 19.47 15.06 -27.13
C GLY A 134 18.88 13.66 -26.97
N THR A 135 18.92 13.08 -25.77
CA THR A 135 18.32 11.76 -25.46
C THR A 135 16.86 11.92 -25.05
N SER A 136 15.95 11.11 -25.60
CA SER A 136 14.57 11.03 -25.10
C SER A 136 14.46 9.92 -24.06
N ARG A 137 13.78 10.21 -22.95
CA ARG A 137 13.35 9.19 -21.97
C ARG A 137 11.83 9.24 -21.83
N THR A 138 11.19 8.08 -21.93
CA THR A 138 9.78 7.96 -21.59
C THR A 138 9.62 8.04 -20.07
N ALA A 139 8.89 9.04 -19.61
CA ALA A 139 8.45 9.21 -18.24
C ALA A 139 6.95 8.94 -18.14
N MET A 140 6.51 8.23 -17.11
CA MET A 140 5.08 8.02 -16.86
C MET A 140 4.58 9.14 -15.97
N PHE A 141 3.63 9.92 -16.47
CA PHE A 141 2.92 10.94 -15.71
C PHE A 141 1.60 10.34 -15.19
N TYR A 142 1.42 10.42 -13.89
CA TYR A 142 0.26 9.91 -13.18
C TYR A 142 -0.62 11.10 -12.81
N LEU A 143 -1.80 11.18 -13.42
CA LEU A 143 -2.80 12.19 -13.10
C LEU A 143 -3.74 11.62 -12.06
N PHE A 144 -3.88 12.28 -10.92
CA PHE A 144 -4.82 11.88 -9.88
C PHE A 144 -6.10 12.72 -9.95
N LYS A 145 -7.21 12.20 -9.39
CA LYS A 145 -8.51 12.89 -9.38
C LYS A 145 -8.35 14.26 -8.70
N GLY A 146 -8.70 15.33 -9.41
CA GLY A 146 -8.66 16.72 -8.91
C GLY A 146 -7.35 17.46 -9.18
N GLU A 147 -6.40 16.87 -9.90
CA GLU A 147 -5.25 17.61 -10.44
C GLU A 147 -5.59 18.17 -11.83
N GLU A 148 -5.46 19.48 -12.01
CA GLU A 148 -5.46 20.13 -13.31
C GLU A 148 -4.01 20.24 -13.81
N LEU A 149 -3.78 19.90 -15.08
CA LEU A 149 -2.51 20.20 -15.74
C LEU A 149 -2.49 21.69 -16.07
N GLU A 150 -1.71 22.47 -15.32
CA GLU A 150 -1.33 23.83 -15.72
C GLU A 150 -0.32 23.82 -16.88
#